data_AF-K1MEK9-F1
#
_entry.id   AF-K1MEK9-F1
#
_cell.length_a   1.000
_cell.length_b   1.000
_cell.length_c   1.000
_cell.angle_alpha   90.00
_cell.angle_beta   90.00
_cell.angle_gamma   90.00
#
_symmetry.space_group_name_H-M   'P 1'
#
loop_
_entity.id
_entity.type
_entity.pdbx_description
1 polymer ?
#
loop_
_entity_poly.entity_id
_entity_poly.type
_entity_poly.pdbx_seq_one_letter_code
_entity_poly.pdbx_strand_id
1 'polypeptide(L)' 'MERTEIIKEFLEFRKQFTKREWFEINQIIEARFNEKADQLVLDDSDLKIISDRLKRVIC' A
#
# COMPACT_ATOMS: atom_id res chain seq x y z
N MET A 1 18.14 6.46 -6.93
CA MET A 1 17.44 5.83 -8.05
C MET A 1 16.41 6.79 -8.59
N GLU A 2 16.38 6.94 -9.90
CA GLU A 2 15.32 7.66 -10.59
C GLU A 2 13.99 6.89 -10.42
N ARG A 3 12.84 7.59 -10.32
CA ARG A 3 11.52 6.93 -10.19
C ARG A 3 11.27 5.90 -11.30
N THR A 4 11.78 6.19 -12.49
CA THR A 4 11.70 5.33 -13.68
C THR A 4 12.40 3.98 -13.47
N GLU A 5 13.56 3.98 -12.79
CA GLU A 5 14.32 2.77 -12.50
C GLU A 5 13.59 1.87 -11.50
N ILE A 6 13.02 2.47 -10.44
CA ILE A 6 12.21 1.75 -9.44
C ILE A 6 11.01 1.05 -10.09
N ILE A 7 10.32 1.74 -11.00
CA ILE A 7 9.17 1.16 -11.71
C ILE A 7 9.62 -0.01 -12.60
N LYS A 8 10.77 0.10 -13.27
CA LYS A 8 11.31 -0.99 -14.09
C LYS A 8 11.65 -2.21 -13.24
N GLU A 9 12.35 -2.02 -12.13
CA GLU A 9 12.69 -3.11 -11.20
C GLU A 9 11.44 -3.80 -10.66
N PHE A 10 10.41 -3.02 -10.29
CA PHE A 10 9.13 -3.57 -9.84
C PHE A 10 8.44 -4.40 -10.93
N LEU A 11 8.44 -3.94 -12.18
CA LEU A 11 7.84 -4.67 -13.29
C LEU A 11 8.60 -5.95 -13.61
N GLU A 12 9.94 -5.95 -13.56
CA GLU A 12 10.74 -7.16 -13.72
C GLU A 12 10.50 -8.17 -12.59
N PHE A 13 10.37 -7.69 -11.35
CA PHE A 13 9.97 -8.53 -10.23
C PHE A 13 8.59 -9.16 -10.45
N ARG A 14 7.59 -8.37 -10.86
CA ARG A 14 6.23 -8.87 -11.14
C ARG A 14 6.22 -9.95 -12.22
N LYS A 15 7.07 -9.83 -13.25
CA LYS A 15 7.15 -10.80 -14.36
C LYS A 15 7.59 -12.20 -13.92
N GLN A 16 8.19 -12.35 -12.74
CA GLN A 16 8.58 -13.65 -12.20
C GLN A 16 7.37 -14.53 -11.82
N PHE A 17 6.17 -13.94 -11.73
CA PHE A 17 4.95 -14.62 -11.31
C PHE A 17 3.95 -14.72 -12.46
N THR A 18 3.18 -15.82 -12.46
CA THR A 18 1.98 -15.90 -13.31
C THR A 18 0.92 -14.91 -12.84
N LYS A 19 -0.08 -14.64 -13.70
CA LYS A 19 -1.21 -13.77 -13.34
C LYS A 19 -1.94 -14.21 -12.07
N ARG A 20 -2.06 -15.53 -11.87
CA ARG A 20 -2.76 -16.11 -10.71
C ARG A 20 -1.94 -15.99 -9.43
N GLU A 21 -0.67 -16.37 -9.47
CA GLU A 21 0.23 -16.23 -8.32
C GLU A 21 0.34 -14.76 -7.89
N TRP A 22 0.47 -13.85 -8.86
CA TRP A 22 0.51 -12.42 -8.57
C TRP A 22 -0.79 -11.93 -7.90
N PHE A 23 -1.94 -12.40 -8.35
CA PHE A 23 -3.23 -12.06 -7.74
C PHE A 23 -3.29 -12.55 -6.29
N GLU A 24 -2.93 -13.80 -6.04
CA GLU A 24 -2.92 -14.40 -4.70
C GLU A 24 -1.93 -13.68 -3.76
N ILE A 25 -0.73 -13.32 -4.24
CA ILE A 25 0.26 -12.54 -3.48
C ILE A 25 -0.31 -11.18 -3.05
N ASN A 26 -0.95 -10.44 -3.96
CA ASN A 26 -1.54 -9.14 -3.59
C ASN A 26 -2.68 -9.29 -2.59
N GLN A 27 -3.53 -10.30 -2.74
CA GLN A 27 -4.59 -10.58 -1.78
C GLN A 27 -4.05 -10.86 -0.37
N ILE A 28 -2.97 -11.64 -0.26
CA ILE A 28 -2.32 -11.92 1.04
C ILE A 28 -1.70 -10.64 1.62
N ILE A 29 -1.05 -9.81 0.80
CA ILE A 29 -0.47 -8.53 1.24
C ILE A 29 -1.55 -7.58 1.75
N GLU A 30 -2.65 -7.42 1.00
CA GLU A 30 -3.79 -6.59 1.39
C GLU A 30 -4.43 -7.08 2.69
N ALA A 31 -4.69 -8.39 2.81
CA ALA A 31 -5.22 -8.98 4.04
C ALA A 31 -4.30 -8.69 5.23
N ARG A 32 -2.98 -8.83 5.06
CA ARG A 32 -2.02 -8.55 6.13
C ARG A 32 -1.93 -7.06 6.49
N PHE A 33 -2.11 -6.17 5.52
CA PHE A 33 -2.21 -4.73 5.80
C PHE A 33 -3.47 -4.39 6.60
N ASN A 34 -4.61 -5.02 6.28
CA ASN A 34 -5.85 -4.83 7.03
C ASN A 34 -5.72 -5.36 8.47
N GLU A 35 -5.18 -6.56 8.65
CA GLU A 35 -4.92 -7.12 10.00
C GLU A 35 -3.99 -6.23 10.83
N LYS A 36 -3.00 -5.57 10.20
CA LYS A 36 -2.12 -4.63 10.88
C LYS A 36 -2.78 -3.27 11.12
N ALA A 37 -3.66 -2.82 10.23
CA ALA A 37 -4.46 -1.63 10.46
C ALA A 37 -5.37 -1.81 11.69
N ASP A 38 -5.93 -3.01 11.88
CA ASP A 38 -6.69 -3.35 13.08
C ASP A 38 -5.83 -3.35 14.36
N GLN A 39 -4.51 -3.53 14.24
CA GLN A 39 -3.55 -3.46 15.36
C GLN A 39 -3.03 -2.05 15.63
N LEU A 40 -3.19 -1.12 14.69
CA LEU A 40 -2.76 0.27 14.83
C LEU A 40 -3.84 1.05 15.59
N VAL A 41 -3.61 1.24 16.89
CA VAL A 41 -4.41 2.18 17.68
C VAL A 41 -3.96 3.59 17.32
N LEU A 42 -4.80 4.30 16.56
CA LEU A 42 -4.57 5.71 16.23
C LEU A 42 -4.85 6.56 17.46
N ASP A 43 -3.97 7.51 17.75
CA ASP A 43 -4.21 8.51 18.78
C ASP A 43 -4.88 9.77 18.20
N ASP A 44 -5.28 10.70 19.07
CA ASP A 44 -5.97 11.92 18.67
C ASP A 44 -5.12 12.80 17.73
N SER A 45 -3.79 12.71 17.82
CA SER A 45 -2.87 13.43 16.93
C SER A 45 -2.87 12.81 15.53
N ASP A 46 -2.86 11.49 15.43
CA ASP A 46 -2.94 10.77 14.18
C ASP A 46 -4.25 11.07 13.43
N LEU A 47 -5.37 11.06 14.15
CA LEU A 47 -6.69 11.39 13.58
C LEU A 47 -6.73 12.81 12.99
N LYS A 48 -6.09 13.78 13.67
CA LYS A 48 -6.02 15.17 13.20
C LYS A 48 -5.21 15.28 11.91
N ILE A 49 -4.05 14.63 11.83
CA ILE A 49 -3.20 14.63 10.63
C ILE A 49 -3.91 13.95 9.44
N ILE A 50 -4.61 12.84 9.69
CA ILE A 50 -5.38 12.13 8.66
C ILE A 50 -6.51 13.03 8.14
N SER A 51 -7.27 13.67 9.02
CA SER A 51 -8.35 14.59 8.66
C SER A 51 -7.86 15.75 7.78
N ASP A 52 -6.74 16.36 8.14
CA ASP A 52 -6.14 17.46 7.36
C ASP A 52 -5.62 17.01 5.99
N ARG A 53 -5.13 15.77 5.86
CA ARG A 53 -4.74 15.19 4.57
C ARG A 53 -5.94 14.83 3.71
N LEU A 54 -7.00 14.25 4.28
CA LEU A 54 -8.23 13.89 3.56
C LEU A 54 -8.89 15.12 2.94
N LYS A 55 -8.94 16.24 3.67
CA LYS A 55 -9.46 17.51 3.13
C LYS A 55 -8.73 17.97 1.87
N ARG A 56 -7.44 17.65 1.71
CA ARG A 56 -6.66 18.03 0.52
C ARG A 56 -6.83 17.09 -0.68
N VAL A 57 -7.38 15.90 -0.44
CA VAL A 57 -7.60 14.88 -1.49
C VAL A 57 -9.03 14.93 -2.00
N ILE A 58 -9.99 15.25 -1.12
CA ILE A 58 -11.44 15.23 -1.42
C ILE A 58 -11.98 16.64 -1.73
N CYS A 59 -11.32 17.72 -1.30
CA CYS A 59 -11.73 19.11 -1.62
C CYS A 59 -10.81 19.76 -2.66
#